data_AF-A0A2K6CKN2-F1
#
_entry.id   AF-A0A2K6CKN2-F1
#
_cell.length_a   1.000
_cell.length_b   1.000
_cell.length_c   1.000
_cell.angle_alpha   90.00
_cell.angle_beta   90.00
_cell.angle_gamma   90.00
#
_symmetry.space_group_name_H-M   'P 1'
#
loop_
_entity.id
_entity.type
_entity.pdbx_description
1 polymer ?
#
loop_
_entity_poly.entity_id
_entity_poly.type
_entity_poly.pdbx_seq_one_letter_code
_entity_poly.pdbx_strand_id
1 'polypeptide(L)'
;MTVIRFSNGDVKKVKPDQRVIYYHANAQMTRTTYPDGLEVVQFPNKQTEKFYPDGSKEIVFPDRTVKHLKDGQEETLFPDGTIVRVERNGDKTIVLSNRQKEIHTAQFKRREYPDGTIRTVYCSGCQETKHASGRVKIKDEAGNIILDEKQMSPQHAASHGKCQLQFFAKTDKN
;
A
#
# COMPACT_ATOMS: atom_id res chain seq x y z
N MET A 1 -4.53 -42.11 6.51
CA MET A 1 -5.38 -40.95 6.15
C MET A 1 -6.76 -41.21 6.71
N THR A 2 -7.33 -40.27 7.46
CA THR A 2 -8.67 -40.40 8.04
C THR A 2 -9.63 -39.46 7.31
N VAL A 3 -10.83 -39.93 6.98
CA VAL A 3 -11.86 -39.11 6.31
C VAL A 3 -13.15 -39.20 7.12
N ILE A 4 -13.71 -38.05 7.46
CA ILE A 4 -14.97 -37.89 8.20
C ILE A 4 -15.93 -37.13 7.29
N ARG A 5 -17.14 -37.66 7.11
CA ARG A 5 -18.20 -37.04 6.31
C ARG A 5 -19.32 -36.63 7.25
N PHE A 6 -19.78 -35.39 7.13
CA PHE A 6 -20.85 -34.84 7.95
C PHE A 6 -22.17 -34.87 7.18
N SER A 7 -23.30 -34.89 7.91
CA SER A 7 -24.64 -34.92 7.32
C SER A 7 -24.99 -33.67 6.51
N ASN A 8 -24.36 -32.54 6.81
CA ASN A 8 -24.49 -31.28 6.06
C ASN A 8 -23.69 -31.27 4.74
N GLY A 9 -23.04 -32.37 4.38
CA GLY A 9 -22.21 -32.51 3.17
C GLY A 9 -20.74 -32.13 3.36
N ASP A 10 -20.36 -31.54 4.50
CA ASP A 10 -18.97 -31.20 4.78
C ASP A 10 -18.09 -32.45 4.86
N VAL A 11 -16.80 -32.28 4.57
CA VAL A 11 -15.82 -33.37 4.63
C VAL A 11 -14.56 -32.90 5.33
N LYS A 12 -14.17 -33.61 6.40
CA LYS A 12 -12.87 -33.42 7.07
C LYS A 12 -11.93 -34.57 6.70
N LYS A 13 -10.72 -34.25 6.27
CA LYS A 13 -9.65 -35.21 5.95
C LYS A 13 -8.43 -34.91 6.80
N VAL A 14 -7.90 -35.92 7.49
CA VAL A 14 -6.63 -35.84 8.23
C VAL A 14 -5.58 -36.64 7.46
N LYS A 15 -4.53 -35.95 7.03
CA LYS A 15 -3.43 -36.51 6.23
C LYS A 15 -2.35 -37.11 7.14
N PRO A 16 -1.52 -38.05 6.63
CA PRO A 16 -0.41 -38.63 7.41
C PRO A 16 0.62 -37.59 7.87
N ASP A 17 0.80 -36.52 7.11
CA ASP A 17 1.67 -35.38 7.44
C ASP A 17 1.01 -34.36 8.39
N GLN A 18 -0.01 -34.81 9.14
CA GLN A 18 -0.75 -34.03 10.13
C GLN A 18 -1.57 -32.84 9.57
N ARG A 19 -1.58 -32.61 8.24
CA ARG A 19 -2.49 -31.61 7.64
C ARG A 19 -3.94 -32.00 7.83
N VAL A 20 -4.77 -31.02 8.17
CA VAL A 20 -6.22 -31.15 8.29
C VAL A 20 -6.88 -30.36 7.18
N ILE A 21 -7.61 -31.04 6.29
CA ILE A 21 -8.34 -30.43 5.18
C ILE A 21 -9.83 -30.52 5.49
N TYR A 22 -10.51 -29.38 5.61
CA TYR A 22 -11.94 -29.27 5.83
C TYR A 22 -12.60 -28.65 4.60
N TYR A 23 -13.51 -29.39 3.95
CA TYR A 23 -14.33 -28.90 2.85
C TYR A 23 -15.71 -28.52 3.38
N HIS A 24 -16.11 -27.27 3.13
CA HIS A 24 -17.44 -26.75 3.43
C HIS A 24 -18.33 -26.86 2.20
N ALA A 25 -19.36 -27.71 2.25
CA ALA A 25 -20.18 -28.00 1.06
C ALA A 25 -21.03 -26.81 0.62
N ASN A 26 -21.67 -26.11 1.56
CA ASN A 26 -22.54 -24.98 1.25
C ASN A 26 -21.78 -23.81 0.61
N ALA A 27 -20.63 -23.45 1.17
CA ALA A 27 -19.78 -22.37 0.66
C ALA A 27 -18.85 -22.81 -0.48
N GLN A 28 -18.79 -24.12 -0.77
CA GLN A 28 -17.87 -24.74 -1.73
C GLN A 28 -16.40 -24.35 -1.52
N MET A 29 -15.99 -24.08 -0.28
CA MET A 29 -14.63 -23.67 0.06
C MET A 29 -13.87 -24.77 0.81
N THR A 30 -12.55 -24.77 0.68
CA THR A 30 -11.67 -25.69 1.41
C THR A 30 -10.77 -24.91 2.35
N ARG A 31 -10.72 -25.30 3.63
CA ARG A 31 -9.76 -24.82 4.62
C ARG A 31 -8.75 -25.92 4.92
N THR A 32 -7.47 -25.61 4.79
CA THR A 32 -6.37 -26.53 5.13
C THR A 32 -5.56 -25.93 6.26
N THR A 33 -5.48 -26.63 7.39
CA THR A 33 -4.62 -26.28 8.52
C THR A 33 -3.37 -27.15 8.49
N TYR A 34 -2.21 -26.50 8.51
CA TYR A 34 -0.90 -27.12 8.52
C TYR A 34 -0.37 -27.27 9.96
N PRO A 35 0.57 -28.21 10.20
CA PRO A 35 1.10 -28.46 11.55
C PRO A 35 1.86 -27.28 12.16
N ASP A 36 2.42 -26.41 11.33
CA ASP A 36 3.09 -25.17 11.73
C ASP A 36 2.12 -24.04 12.10
N GLY A 37 0.80 -24.27 11.97
CA GLY A 37 -0.26 -23.32 12.25
C GLY A 37 -0.67 -22.45 11.06
N LEU A 38 -0.04 -22.60 9.88
CA LEU A 38 -0.51 -21.96 8.66
C LEU A 38 -1.91 -22.47 8.29
N GLU A 39 -2.83 -21.57 7.97
CA GLU A 39 -4.13 -21.93 7.43
C GLU A 39 -4.30 -21.39 6.02
N VAL A 40 -4.76 -22.24 5.10
CA VAL A 40 -5.00 -21.88 3.71
C VAL A 40 -6.47 -22.12 3.37
N VAL A 41 -7.18 -21.07 2.97
CA VAL A 41 -8.58 -21.11 2.54
C VAL A 41 -8.65 -20.90 1.04
N GLN A 42 -9.30 -21.82 0.33
CA GLN A 42 -9.49 -21.77 -1.12
C GLN A 42 -10.97 -21.63 -1.44
N PHE A 43 -11.32 -20.58 -2.18
CA PHE A 43 -12.68 -20.25 -2.56
C PHE A 43 -13.01 -20.70 -3.99
N PRO A 44 -14.30 -20.90 -4.34
CA PRO A 44 -14.73 -21.27 -5.68
C PRO A 44 -14.31 -20.29 -6.78
N ASN A 45 -14.22 -19.00 -6.44
CA ASN A 45 -13.83 -17.95 -7.37
C ASN A 45 -12.31 -17.96 -7.69
N LYS A 46 -11.55 -18.96 -7.20
CA LYS A 46 -10.08 -19.08 -7.29
C LYS A 46 -9.30 -18.12 -6.37
N GLN A 47 -9.98 -17.36 -5.52
CA GLN A 47 -9.30 -16.63 -4.45
C GLN A 47 -8.70 -17.62 -3.45
N THR A 48 -7.49 -17.32 -2.99
CA THR A 48 -6.82 -18.08 -1.93
C THR A 48 -6.42 -17.12 -0.81
N GLU A 49 -6.70 -17.48 0.43
CA GLU A 49 -6.27 -16.73 1.60
C GLU A 49 -5.36 -17.59 2.47
N LYS A 50 -4.24 -17.03 2.92
CA LYS A 50 -3.34 -17.65 3.88
C LYS A 50 -3.34 -16.84 5.17
N PHE A 51 -3.45 -17.52 6.29
CA PHE A 51 -3.37 -16.95 7.63
C PHE A 51 -2.17 -17.56 8.34
N TYR A 52 -1.23 -16.71 8.73
CA TYR A 52 0.02 -17.13 9.36
C TYR A 52 -0.09 -17.05 10.88
N PRO A 53 0.66 -17.89 11.62
CA PRO A 53 0.68 -17.86 13.09
C PRO A 53 1.11 -16.51 13.70
N ASP A 54 1.90 -15.71 12.97
CA ASP A 54 2.32 -14.37 13.41
C ASP A 54 1.21 -13.31 13.26
N GLY A 55 0.01 -13.72 12.82
CA GLY A 55 -1.13 -12.84 12.58
C GLY A 55 -1.14 -12.18 11.21
N SER A 56 -0.10 -12.37 10.38
CA SER A 56 -0.09 -11.87 9.01
C SER A 56 -1.04 -12.66 8.12
N LYS A 57 -1.51 -12.01 7.05
CA LYS A 57 -2.45 -12.57 6.08
C LYS A 57 -1.98 -12.29 4.66
N GLU A 58 -2.08 -13.29 3.79
CA GLU A 58 -1.89 -13.13 2.33
C GLU A 58 -3.19 -13.48 1.61
N ILE A 59 -3.59 -12.66 0.65
CA ILE A 59 -4.77 -12.88 -0.20
C ILE A 59 -4.30 -12.87 -1.65
N VAL A 60 -4.53 -13.96 -2.35
CA VAL A 60 -4.30 -14.06 -3.80
C VAL A 60 -5.65 -14.02 -4.48
N PHE A 61 -5.90 -12.96 -5.25
CA PHE A 61 -7.13 -12.75 -6.00
C PHE A 61 -7.10 -13.46 -7.36
N PRO A 62 -8.27 -13.68 -7.99
CA PRO A 62 -8.36 -14.41 -9.26
C PRO A 62 -7.64 -13.72 -10.43
N ASP A 63 -7.48 -12.39 -10.37
CA ASP A 63 -6.74 -11.58 -11.33
C ASP A 63 -5.21 -11.64 -11.14
N ARG A 64 -4.74 -12.40 -10.15
CA ARG A 64 -3.34 -12.50 -9.67
C ARG A 64 -2.85 -11.28 -8.87
N THR A 65 -3.73 -10.39 -8.45
CA THR A 65 -3.41 -9.40 -7.43
C THR A 65 -3.12 -10.12 -6.11
N VAL A 66 -2.04 -9.73 -5.43
CA VAL A 66 -1.65 -10.29 -4.12
C VAL A 66 -1.70 -9.20 -3.08
N LYS A 67 -2.45 -9.40 -2.00
CA LYS A 67 -2.52 -8.48 -0.86
C LYS A 67 -1.92 -9.13 0.39
N HIS A 68 -0.91 -8.51 0.97
CA HIS A 68 -0.32 -8.84 2.26
C HIS A 68 -0.84 -7.89 3.33
N LEU A 69 -1.22 -8.40 4.49
CA LEU A 69 -1.60 -7.63 5.66
C LEU A 69 -0.75 -8.07 6.84
N LYS A 70 -0.11 -7.12 7.52
CA LYS A 70 0.72 -7.39 8.70
C LYS A 70 0.79 -6.14 9.58
N ASP A 71 0.56 -6.28 10.88
CA ASP A 71 0.71 -5.20 11.87
C ASP A 71 -0.06 -3.90 11.56
N GLY A 72 -1.20 -4.02 10.87
CA GLY A 72 -2.03 -2.89 10.41
C GLY A 72 -1.50 -2.18 9.16
N GLN A 73 -0.42 -2.67 8.56
CA GLN A 73 0.06 -2.29 7.24
C GLN A 73 -0.55 -3.20 6.17
N GLU A 74 -0.75 -2.66 4.98
CA GLU A 74 -1.21 -3.40 3.81
C GLU A 74 -0.27 -3.18 2.63
N GLU A 75 0.14 -4.26 1.96
CA GLU A 75 0.85 -4.19 0.68
C GLU A 75 0.03 -4.93 -0.39
N THR A 76 -0.17 -4.32 -1.55
CA THR A 76 -0.86 -4.91 -2.70
C THR A 76 0.07 -4.90 -3.91
N LEU A 77 0.29 -6.07 -4.48
CA LEU A 77 1.07 -6.31 -5.70
C LEU A 77 0.10 -6.59 -6.84
N PHE A 78 0.11 -5.72 -7.84
CA PHE A 78 -0.73 -5.87 -9.04
C PHE A 78 0.04 -6.61 -10.14
N PRO A 79 -0.67 -7.33 -11.05
CA PRO A 79 -0.04 -8.06 -12.15
C PRO A 79 0.78 -7.21 -13.12
N ASP A 80 0.48 -5.92 -13.23
CA ASP A 80 1.20 -4.96 -14.07
C ASP A 80 2.54 -4.50 -13.45
N GLY A 81 2.86 -4.96 -12.24
CA GLY A 81 4.04 -4.56 -11.47
C GLY A 81 3.81 -3.33 -10.57
N THR A 82 2.60 -2.78 -10.53
CA THR A 82 2.25 -1.72 -9.58
C THR A 82 2.25 -2.26 -8.16
N ILE A 83 2.87 -1.53 -7.22
CA ILE A 83 2.92 -1.87 -5.80
C ILE A 83 2.25 -0.75 -5.03
N VAL A 84 1.28 -1.10 -4.18
CA VAL A 84 0.61 -0.16 -3.28
C VAL A 84 0.89 -0.57 -1.84
N ARG A 85 1.42 0.35 -1.04
CA ARG A 85 1.63 0.18 0.40
C ARG A 85 0.78 1.18 1.15
N VAL A 86 0.09 0.73 2.19
CA VAL A 86 -0.67 1.56 3.12
C VAL A 86 -0.12 1.31 4.51
N GLU A 87 0.39 2.37 5.13
CA GLU A 87 0.91 2.35 6.48
C GLU A 87 -0.23 2.42 7.51
N ARG A 88 0.05 2.05 8.76
CA ARG A 88 -0.93 2.05 9.85
C ARG A 88 -1.55 3.43 10.11
N ASN A 89 -0.83 4.51 9.82
CA ASN A 89 -1.32 5.89 9.94
C ASN A 89 -2.19 6.34 8.75
N GLY A 90 -2.38 5.49 7.73
CA GLY A 90 -3.11 5.79 6.51
C GLY A 90 -2.27 6.37 5.38
N ASP A 91 -0.97 6.64 5.59
CA ASP A 91 -0.08 7.09 4.52
C ASP A 91 0.04 6.01 3.46
N LYS A 92 -0.03 6.41 2.18
CA LYS A 92 -0.05 5.50 1.05
C LYS A 92 1.14 5.78 0.14
N THR A 93 1.89 4.74 -0.19
CA THR A 93 2.93 4.77 -1.23
C THR A 93 2.50 3.92 -2.42
N ILE A 94 2.59 4.45 -3.63
CA ILE A 94 2.29 3.74 -4.88
C ILE A 94 3.55 3.76 -5.74
N VAL A 95 4.06 2.60 -6.12
CA VAL A 95 5.13 2.48 -7.12
C VAL A 95 4.49 1.94 -8.39
N LEU A 96 4.44 2.76 -9.42
CA LEU A 96 3.88 2.39 -10.73
C LEU A 96 4.89 1.57 -11.52
N SER A 97 4.38 0.78 -12.47
CA SER A 97 5.18 -0.04 -13.38
C SER A 97 6.23 0.74 -14.18
N ASN A 98 5.98 2.03 -14.44
CA ASN A 98 6.91 2.95 -15.09
C ASN A 98 7.96 3.58 -14.15
N ARG A 99 8.12 3.05 -12.93
CA ARG A 99 9.02 3.53 -11.86
C ARG A 99 8.68 4.91 -11.29
N GLN A 100 7.55 5.52 -11.67
CA GLN A 100 7.05 6.68 -10.93
C GLN A 100 6.58 6.23 -9.55
N LYS A 101 6.81 7.08 -8.55
CA LYS A 101 6.37 6.82 -7.18
C LYS A 101 5.45 7.93 -6.72
N GLU A 102 4.34 7.56 -6.11
CA GLU A 102 3.43 8.49 -5.44
C GLU A 102 3.44 8.25 -3.94
N ILE A 103 3.40 9.34 -3.17
CA ILE A 103 3.28 9.33 -1.71
C ILE A 103 2.09 10.22 -1.37
N HIS A 104 1.07 9.64 -0.75
CA HIS A 104 -0.12 10.35 -0.29
C HIS A 104 -0.11 10.31 1.24
N THR A 105 -0.07 11.48 1.84
CA THR A 105 -0.18 11.67 3.29
C THR A 105 -1.36 12.59 3.59
N ALA A 106 -1.70 12.75 4.87
CA ALA A 106 -2.68 13.74 5.29
C ALA A 106 -2.29 15.18 4.89
N GLN A 107 -0.99 15.45 4.73
CA GLN A 107 -0.46 16.79 4.52
C GLN A 107 -0.16 17.11 3.05
N PHE A 108 0.14 16.11 2.23
CA PHE A 108 0.48 16.33 0.82
C PHE A 108 0.31 15.08 -0.04
N LYS A 109 0.24 15.31 -1.35
CA LYS A 109 0.44 14.29 -2.38
C LYS A 109 1.68 14.62 -3.18
N ARG A 110 2.64 13.69 -3.22
CA ARG A 110 3.90 13.84 -3.94
C ARG A 110 3.99 12.79 -5.03
N ARG A 111 4.48 13.18 -6.21
CA ARG A 111 4.88 12.29 -7.29
C ARG A 111 6.37 12.49 -7.60
N GLU A 112 7.11 11.41 -7.57
CA GLU A 112 8.53 11.31 -7.90
C GLU A 112 8.66 10.64 -9.28
N TYR A 113 9.40 11.27 -10.17
CA TYR A 113 9.58 10.82 -11.54
C TYR A 113 10.99 10.23 -11.72
N PRO A 114 11.18 9.27 -12.66
CA PRO A 114 12.48 8.65 -12.90
C PRO A 114 13.59 9.63 -13.34
N ASP A 115 13.22 10.78 -13.90
CA ASP A 115 14.15 11.85 -14.29
C ASP A 115 14.68 12.65 -13.07
N GLY A 116 14.25 12.33 -11.85
CA GLY A 116 14.57 13.04 -10.62
C GLY A 116 13.67 14.24 -10.33
N THR A 117 12.70 14.54 -11.20
CA THR A 117 11.69 15.57 -10.92
C THR A 117 10.77 15.10 -9.79
N ILE A 118 10.42 16.00 -8.88
CA ILE A 118 9.50 15.77 -7.78
C ILE A 118 8.42 16.84 -7.82
N ARG A 119 7.15 16.44 -7.82
CA ARG A 119 6.01 17.35 -7.71
C ARG A 119 5.25 17.06 -6.42
N THR A 120 5.08 18.06 -5.56
CA THR A 120 4.33 17.96 -4.32
C THR A 120 3.16 18.95 -4.36
N VAL A 121 1.96 18.46 -4.06
CA VAL A 121 0.75 19.28 -3.84
C VAL A 121 0.42 19.18 -2.36
N TYR A 122 0.43 20.30 -1.66
CA TYR A 122 0.13 20.36 -0.23
C TYR A 122 -1.38 20.49 0.01
N CYS A 123 -1.84 20.14 1.21
CA CYS A 123 -3.23 20.34 1.63
C CYS A 123 -3.68 21.80 1.56
N SER A 124 -2.74 22.76 1.66
CA SER A 124 -2.95 24.19 1.46
C SER A 124 -3.22 24.61 0.01
N GLY A 125 -3.23 23.68 -0.96
CA GLY A 125 -3.39 23.96 -2.39
C GLY A 125 -2.09 24.40 -3.09
N CYS A 126 -1.04 24.73 -2.34
CA CYS A 126 0.26 25.11 -2.90
C CYS A 126 0.91 23.92 -3.63
N GLN A 127 1.63 24.23 -4.71
CA GLN A 127 2.29 23.22 -5.53
C GLN A 127 3.78 23.52 -5.64
N GLU A 128 4.61 22.54 -5.29
CA GLU A 128 6.06 22.61 -5.41
C GLU A 128 6.53 21.64 -6.49
N THR A 129 7.42 22.10 -7.38
CA THR A 129 8.12 21.26 -8.34
C THR A 129 9.62 21.44 -8.14
N LYS A 130 10.32 20.37 -7.78
CA LYS A 130 11.79 20.31 -7.74
C LYS A 130 12.27 19.54 -8.95
N HIS A 131 13.15 20.13 -9.73
CA HIS A 131 13.79 19.47 -10.87
C HIS A 131 15.11 18.84 -10.47
N ALA A 132 15.56 17.82 -11.19
CA ALA A 132 16.87 17.20 -10.97
C ALA A 132 18.05 18.17 -11.12
N SER A 133 17.88 19.26 -11.86
CA SER A 133 18.87 20.34 -11.96
C SER A 133 19.03 21.18 -10.68
N GLY A 134 18.21 20.94 -9.66
CA GLY A 134 18.16 21.75 -8.42
C GLY A 134 17.25 22.97 -8.51
N ARG A 135 16.62 23.22 -9.67
CA ARG A 135 15.61 24.28 -9.81
C ARG A 135 14.36 23.93 -9.02
N VAL A 136 13.85 24.88 -8.24
CA VAL A 136 12.60 24.75 -7.48
C VAL A 136 11.62 25.83 -7.85
N LYS A 137 10.38 25.40 -8.10
CA LYS A 137 9.27 26.27 -8.42
C LYS A 137 8.11 26.02 -7.48
N ILE A 138 7.59 27.08 -6.86
CA ILE A 138 6.43 27.03 -5.96
C ILE A 138 5.33 27.90 -6.56
N LYS A 139 4.12 27.34 -6.59
CA LYS A 139 2.89 28.03 -6.97
C LYS A 139 1.92 28.08 -5.80
N ASP A 140 1.15 29.16 -5.71
CA ASP A 140 0.01 29.26 -4.81
C ASP A 140 -1.16 28.40 -5.29
N GLU A 141 -2.26 28.40 -4.53
CA GLU A 141 -3.50 27.69 -4.87
C GLU A 141 -4.11 28.19 -6.20
N ALA A 142 -3.96 29.48 -6.52
CA ALA A 142 -4.45 30.07 -7.78
C ALA A 142 -3.54 29.75 -8.98
N GLY A 143 -2.37 29.12 -8.76
CA GLY A 143 -1.42 28.76 -9.79
C GLY A 143 -0.39 29.85 -10.13
N ASN A 144 -0.39 30.97 -9.40
CA ASN A 144 0.62 32.03 -9.56
C ASN A 144 1.95 31.56 -8.98
N ILE A 145 3.06 31.97 -9.61
CA ILE A 145 4.40 31.58 -9.19
C ILE A 145 4.81 32.47 -8.01
N ILE A 146 5.02 31.86 -6.84
CA ILE A 146 5.52 32.54 -5.64
C ILE A 146 7.05 32.48 -5.59
N LEU A 147 7.64 31.39 -6.09
CA LEU A 147 9.09 31.18 -6.09
C LEU A 147 9.51 30.41 -7.34
N ASP A 148 10.63 30.83 -7.94
CA ASP A 148 11.28 30.15 -9.07
C ASP A 148 12.80 30.32 -8.95
N GLU A 149 13.43 29.39 -8.24
CA GLU A 149 14.86 29.43 -7.93
C GLU A 149 15.61 28.43 -8.80
N LYS A 150 16.60 28.88 -9.57
CA LYS A 150 17.28 28.06 -10.58
C LYS A 150 18.31 27.07 -10.01
N GLN A 151 18.87 27.35 -8.83
CA GLN A 151 19.78 26.47 -8.09
C GLN A 151 19.60 26.71 -6.59
N MET A 152 19.17 25.67 -5.86
CA MET A 152 19.10 25.75 -4.40
C MET A 152 20.53 25.75 -3.81
N SER A 153 20.98 26.89 -3.30
CA SER A 153 22.21 26.96 -2.51
C SER A 153 21.92 26.53 -1.05
N PRO A 154 22.91 26.02 -0.28
CA PRO A 154 22.70 25.63 1.11
C PRO A 154 22.12 26.75 2.00
N GLN A 155 22.35 28.02 1.64
CA GLN A 155 21.83 29.18 2.37
C GLN A 155 20.32 29.40 2.16
N HIS A 156 19.76 28.97 1.02
CA HIS A 156 18.32 29.10 0.72
C HIS A 156 17.47 27.94 1.27
N ALA A 157 18.09 26.82 1.66
CA ALA A 157 17.40 25.69 2.30
C ALA A 157 16.72 26.06 3.62
N ALA A 158 17.31 26.99 4.40
CA ALA A 158 16.71 27.49 5.65
C ALA A 158 15.47 28.36 5.40
N SER A 159 15.42 29.11 4.30
CA SER A 159 14.25 29.88 3.87
C SER A 159 13.17 28.95 3.30
N HIS A 160 13.56 27.93 2.53
CA HIS A 160 12.67 26.89 2.01
C HIS A 160 11.99 26.10 3.13
N GLY A 161 12.72 25.72 4.18
CA GLY A 161 12.17 25.11 5.39
C GLY A 161 11.17 26.00 6.13
N LYS A 162 11.43 27.31 6.24
CA LYS A 162 10.48 28.29 6.79
C LYS A 162 9.24 28.47 5.92
N CYS A 163 9.39 28.45 4.60
CA CYS A 163 8.29 28.53 3.65
C CYS A 163 7.41 27.28 3.75
N GLN A 164 8.01 26.09 3.77
CA GLN A 164 7.30 24.84 4.05
C GLN A 164 6.57 24.86 5.40
N LEU A 165 7.24 25.29 6.48
CA LEU A 165 6.62 25.45 7.80
C LEU A 165 5.43 26.44 7.80
N GLN A 166 5.50 27.54 7.04
CA GLN A 166 4.36 28.45 6.89
C GLN A 166 3.18 27.84 6.13
N PHE A 167 3.42 26.90 5.22
CA PHE A 167 2.35 26.14 4.56
C PHE A 167 1.74 25.05 5.47
N PHE A 168 2.53 24.46 6.37
CA PHE A 168 2.03 23.54 7.41
C PHE A 168 1.31 24.26 8.56
N ALA A 169 1.68 25.51 8.87
CA ALA A 169 1.14 26.25 10.02
C ALA A 169 -0.29 26.81 9.85
N LYS A 170 -0.93 26.63 8.68
CA LYS A 170 -2.31 27.12 8.46
C LYS A 170 -3.41 26.15 8.93
N THR A 171 -3.06 24.97 9.46
CA THR A 171 -4.04 23.96 9.89
C THR A 171 -4.35 23.90 11.39
N ASP A 172 -3.76 24.75 12.24
CA ASP A 172 -4.10 24.79 13.68
C ASP A 172 -4.91 26.04 14.04
N LYS A 173 -6.11 26.18 13.46
CA LYS A 173 -7.22 26.96 14.06
C LYS A 173 -8.56 26.38 13.63
N ASN A 174 -9.03 25.38 14.36
CA ASN A 174 -10.44 25.25 14.71
C ASN A 174 -10.60 24.45 16.00
#